data_AF-A0A8B3S308-F1
#
_entry.id   AF-A0A8B3S308-F1
#
_cell.length_a   1.000
_cell.length_b   1.000
_cell.length_c   1.000
_cell.angle_alpha   90.00
_cell.angle_beta   90.00
_cell.angle_gamma   90.00
#
_symmetry.space_group_name_H-M   'P 1'
#
loop_
_entity.id
_entity.type
_entity.pdbx_description
1 polymer ?
#
loop_
_entity_poly.entity_id
_entity_poly.type
_entity_poly.pdbx_seq_one_letter_code
_entity_poly.pdbx_strand_id
1 'polypeptide(L)'
;MEQWAIEWLNEQRDQGVKCLEVKMQGKNHYVYHSTTYWDKELKKPRKTSKYLGKLDPDKGLIKSWERQSQNIRNITEYGNSMLLHKMMKSLKPLLRMGFPDYWAEICAIAMLRVTGNVPLKRIKDAWEKLYNAEDIKSHQITSKHEESLQSIAQCGSKQGWSKYHLQ
;
A
#
# COMPACT_ATOMS: atom_id res chain seq x y z
N MET A 1 -14.24 -31.58 19.58
CA MET A 1 -12.84 -31.13 19.45
C MET A 1 -11.99 -32.31 19.85
N GLU A 2 -10.94 -32.61 19.11
CA GLU A 2 -10.10 -33.78 19.39
C GLU A 2 -9.23 -33.54 20.64
N GLN A 3 -8.92 -34.62 21.37
CA GLN A 3 -8.27 -34.56 22.68
C GLN A 3 -6.89 -33.88 22.63
N TRP A 4 -6.10 -34.17 21.60
CA TRP A 4 -4.78 -33.58 21.39
C TRP A 4 -4.82 -32.06 21.22
N ALA A 5 -5.89 -31.51 20.62
CA ALA A 5 -6.03 -30.07 20.43
C ALA A 5 -6.35 -29.34 21.75
N ILE A 6 -7.01 -30.04 22.68
CA ILE A 6 -7.28 -29.54 24.03
C ILE A 6 -5.99 -29.57 24.86
N GLU A 7 -5.23 -30.65 24.77
CA GLU A 7 -3.92 -30.80 25.43
C GLU A 7 -2.97 -29.70 24.97
N TRP A 8 -2.85 -29.49 23.66
CA TRP A 8 -2.06 -28.39 23.09
C TRP A 8 -2.51 -27.02 23.64
N LEU A 9 -3.81 -26.76 23.72
CA LEU A 9 -4.33 -25.51 24.26
C LEU A 9 -3.97 -25.30 25.74
N ASN A 10 -3.96 -26.37 26.53
CA ASN A 10 -3.57 -26.32 27.94
C ASN A 10 -2.07 -26.08 28.09
N GLU A 11 -1.23 -26.76 27.31
CA GLU A 11 0.22 -26.51 27.29
C GLU A 11 0.54 -25.04 26.97
N GLN A 12 -0.17 -24.45 26.00
CA GLN A 12 0.01 -23.02 25.68
C GLN A 12 -0.42 -22.10 26.84
N ARG A 13 -1.45 -22.47 27.60
CA ARG A 13 -1.88 -21.72 28.78
C ARG A 13 -0.88 -21.83 29.94
N ASP A 14 -0.28 -23.00 30.11
CA ASP A 14 0.78 -23.24 31.09
C ASP A 14 2.05 -22.45 30.75
N GLN A 15 2.34 -22.28 29.46
CA GLN A 15 3.39 -21.38 28.95
C GLN A 15 3.04 -19.88 29.11
N GLY A 16 1.87 -19.55 29.65
CA GLY A 16 1.42 -18.18 29.89
C GLY A 16 0.73 -17.50 28.71
N VAL A 17 0.47 -18.22 27.61
CA VAL A 17 -0.25 -17.65 26.45
C VAL A 17 -1.75 -17.62 26.74
N LYS A 18 -2.30 -16.41 26.83
CA LYS A 18 -3.72 -16.18 27.15
C LYS A 18 -4.54 -15.92 25.89
N CYS A 19 -5.86 -15.99 26.04
CA CYS A 19 -6.83 -15.59 25.02
C CYS A 19 -6.81 -16.43 23.73
N LEU A 20 -6.33 -17.67 23.79
CA LEU A 20 -6.42 -18.61 22.66
C LEU A 20 -7.76 -19.36 22.65
N GLU A 21 -8.33 -19.47 21.45
CA GLU A 21 -9.57 -20.19 21.16
C GLU A 21 -9.34 -21.10 19.93
N VAL A 22 -9.55 -22.40 20.09
CA VAL A 22 -9.48 -23.37 18.98
C VAL A 22 -10.89 -23.61 18.44
N LYS A 23 -11.08 -23.47 17.13
CA LYS A 23 -12.33 -23.77 16.43
C LYS A 23 -12.12 -24.89 15.43
N MET A 24 -13.05 -25.84 15.41
CA MET A 24 -13.05 -26.95 14.46
C MET A 24 -13.96 -26.59 13.28
N GLN A 25 -13.45 -26.72 12.05
CA GLN A 25 -14.28 -26.69 10.84
C GLN A 25 -13.97 -27.90 9.97
N GLY A 26 -14.94 -28.81 9.89
CA GLY A 26 -14.74 -30.13 9.27
C GLY A 26 -13.68 -30.93 10.03
N LYS A 27 -12.64 -31.37 9.30
CA LYS A 27 -11.48 -32.10 9.84
C LYS A 27 -10.33 -31.19 10.30
N ASN A 28 -10.47 -29.87 10.15
CA ASN A 28 -9.38 -28.92 10.44
C ASN A 28 -9.63 -28.21 11.78
N HIS A 29 -8.54 -28.01 12.52
CA HIS A 29 -8.52 -27.22 13.74
C HIS A 29 -7.83 -25.88 13.46
N TYR A 30 -8.43 -24.78 13.92
CA TYR A 30 -7.96 -23.42 13.67
C TYR A 30 -7.85 -22.65 14.96
N VAL A 31 -6.74 -21.93 15.14
CA VAL A 31 -6.46 -21.18 16.36
C VAL A 31 -6.74 -19.70 16.15
N TYR A 32 -7.45 -19.11 17.10
CA TYR A 32 -7.79 -17.71 17.16
C TYR A 32 -7.28 -17.10 18.46
N HIS A 33 -6.91 -15.83 18.41
CA HIS A 33 -6.71 -14.99 19.58
C HIS A 33 -7.98 -14.18 19.82
N SER A 34 -8.73 -14.52 20.86
CA SER A 34 -10.03 -13.95 21.21
C SER A 34 -9.91 -13.03 22.41
N THR A 35 -10.12 -11.73 22.20
CA THR A 35 -10.17 -10.71 23.27
C THR A 35 -11.47 -9.93 23.21
N THR A 36 -11.86 -9.34 24.33
CA THR A 36 -13.01 -8.43 24.40
C THR A 36 -12.48 -7.04 24.71
N TYR A 37 -12.87 -6.05 23.92
CA TYR A 37 -12.55 -4.64 24.15
C TYR A 37 -13.83 -3.82 24.27
N TRP A 38 -13.75 -2.70 24.98
CA TRP A 38 -14.85 -1.77 25.11
C TRP A 38 -14.89 -0.83 23.89
N ASP A 39 -15.98 -0.87 23.14
CA ASP A 39 -16.20 0.04 22.03
C ASP A 39 -16.79 1.35 22.56
N LYS A 40 -16.04 2.45 22.46
CA LYS A 40 -16.41 3.76 23.01
C LYS A 40 -17.54 4.44 22.23
N GLU A 41 -17.63 4.21 20.93
CA GLU A 41 -18.64 4.82 20.08
C GLU A 41 -20.00 4.17 20.32
N LEU A 42 -20.01 2.84 20.35
CA LEU A 42 -21.23 2.05 20.54
C LEU A 42 -21.56 1.78 22.03
N LYS A 43 -20.70 2.25 22.95
CA LYS A 43 -20.79 2.08 24.42
C LYS A 43 -21.11 0.64 24.85
N LYS A 44 -20.49 -0.34 24.19
CA LYS A 44 -20.74 -1.76 24.45
C LYS A 44 -19.45 -2.59 24.29
N PRO A 45 -19.34 -3.72 25.00
CA PRO A 45 -18.21 -4.63 24.81
C PRO A 45 -18.31 -5.32 23.44
N ARG A 46 -17.20 -5.38 22.70
CA ARG A 46 -17.08 -6.15 21.45
C ARG A 46 -15.99 -7.20 21.58
N LYS A 47 -16.31 -8.42 21.17
CA LYS A 47 -15.34 -9.51 21.02
C LYS A 47 -14.64 -9.37 19.67
N THR A 48 -13.32 -9.45 19.68
CA THR A 48 -12.48 -9.58 18.48
C THR A 48 -11.79 -10.93 18.51
N SER A 49 -11.83 -11.65 17.40
CA SER A 49 -11.17 -12.94 17.23
C SER A 49 -10.23 -12.87 16.04
N LYS A 50 -8.93 -12.78 16.31
CA LYS A 50 -7.88 -12.70 15.29
C LYS A 50 -7.41 -14.11 14.93
N TYR A 51 -7.46 -14.48 13.66
CA TYR A 51 -6.97 -15.79 13.20
C TYR A 51 -5.45 -15.87 13.33
N LEU A 52 -4.94 -16.92 13.99
CA LEU A 52 -3.51 -17.15 14.18
C LEU A 52 -2.95 -18.22 13.24
N GLY A 53 -3.75 -19.20 12.82
CA GLY A 53 -3.26 -20.28 11.97
C GLY A 53 -4.03 -21.59 12.10
N LYS A 54 -3.57 -22.59 11.34
CA LYS A 54 -4.12 -23.94 11.39
C LYS A 54 -3.33 -24.76 12.41
N LEU A 55 -4.04 -25.51 13.23
CA LEU A 55 -3.47 -26.45 14.19
C LEU A 55 -3.38 -27.84 13.54
N ASP A 56 -2.18 -28.40 13.55
CA ASP A 56 -1.85 -29.70 13.01
C ASP A 56 -1.36 -30.63 14.15
N PRO A 57 -1.79 -31.91 14.19
CA PRO A 57 -1.43 -32.82 15.28
C PRO A 57 0.06 -33.13 15.36
N ASP A 58 0.75 -33.21 14.22
CA ASP A 58 2.17 -33.56 14.18
C ASP A 58 3.07 -32.31 14.26
N LYS A 59 2.64 -31.22 13.62
CA LYS A 59 3.46 -30.01 13.44
C LYS A 59 3.11 -28.87 14.41
N GLY A 60 2.03 -28.99 15.18
CA GLY A 60 1.53 -27.93 16.05
C GLY A 60 0.90 -26.76 15.29
N LEU A 61 1.00 -25.53 15.83
CA LEU A 61 0.39 -24.35 15.23
C LEU A 61 1.17 -23.89 13.98
N ILE A 62 0.60 -24.16 12.82
CA ILE A 62 1.03 -23.59 11.54
C ILE A 62 0.49 -22.16 11.47
N LYS A 63 1.33 -21.19 11.89
CA LYS A 63 0.98 -19.78 11.88
C LYS A 63 0.56 -19.34 10.48
N SER A 64 -0.58 -18.66 10.40
CA SER A 64 -0.93 -17.88 9.22
C SER A 64 0.19 -16.87 9.04
N TRP A 65 0.85 -16.90 7.88
CA TRP A 65 1.76 -15.83 7.49
C TRP A 65 0.91 -14.56 7.45
N GLU A 66 0.87 -13.81 8.55
CA GLU A 66 0.66 -12.38 8.43
C GLU A 66 1.65 -11.98 7.36
N ARG A 67 1.13 -11.43 6.25
CA ARG A 67 1.97 -10.71 5.31
C ARG A 67 2.61 -9.64 6.16
N GLN A 68 3.77 -9.95 6.74
CA GLN A 68 4.72 -8.95 7.12
C GLN A 68 4.88 -8.22 5.80
N SER A 69 4.30 -7.03 5.73
CA SER A 69 4.65 -6.04 4.73
C SER A 69 6.08 -5.64 5.04
N GLN A 70 7.01 -6.62 4.94
CA GLN A 70 8.40 -6.36 4.73
C GLN A 70 8.37 -5.49 3.50
N ASN A 71 8.71 -4.23 3.68
CA ASN A 71 8.71 -3.16 2.69
C ASN A 71 9.87 -3.42 1.71
N ILE A 72 10.02 -4.67 1.26
CA ILE A 72 10.94 -5.10 0.24
C ILE A 72 10.33 -4.52 -1.04
N ARG A 73 10.81 -3.33 -1.40
CA ARG A 73 10.59 -2.77 -2.73
C ARG A 73 11.11 -3.78 -3.73
N ASN A 74 10.22 -4.57 -4.30
CA ASN A 74 10.52 -5.33 -5.51
C ASN A 74 10.61 -4.33 -6.66
N ILE A 75 11.83 -3.84 -6.93
CA ILE A 75 12.11 -3.00 -8.09
C ILE A 75 12.15 -3.93 -9.30
N THR A 76 10.98 -4.21 -9.89
CA THR A 76 10.86 -5.10 -11.05
C THR A 76 11.18 -4.39 -12.37
N GLU A 77 11.24 -3.06 -12.39
CA GLU A 77 11.23 -2.27 -13.63
C GLU A 77 12.39 -1.25 -13.72
N TYR A 78 13.64 -1.74 -13.62
CA TYR A 78 14.83 -0.88 -13.77
C TYR A 78 14.98 -0.31 -15.20
N GLY A 79 14.88 -1.16 -16.23
CA GLY A 79 15.15 -0.77 -17.62
C GLY A 79 14.22 0.33 -18.12
N ASN A 80 12.91 0.15 -17.94
CA ASN A 80 11.89 1.11 -18.34
C ASN A 80 12.09 2.45 -17.61
N SER A 81 12.32 2.41 -16.30
CA SER A 81 12.51 3.62 -15.52
C SER A 81 13.76 4.40 -15.97
N MET A 82 14.89 3.72 -16.17
CA MET A 82 16.12 4.40 -16.58
C MET A 82 16.00 5.05 -17.97
N LEU A 83 15.30 4.40 -18.90
CA LEU A 83 15.02 4.97 -20.21
C LEU A 83 14.17 6.25 -20.10
N LEU A 84 13.12 6.20 -19.29
CA LEU A 84 12.25 7.35 -19.03
C LEU A 84 13.00 8.49 -18.34
N HIS A 85 13.87 8.20 -17.38
CA HIS A 85 14.73 9.20 -16.73
C HIS A 85 15.67 9.88 -17.73
N LYS A 86 16.26 9.13 -18.67
CA LYS A 86 17.10 9.68 -19.74
C LYS A 86 16.30 10.61 -20.66
N MET A 87 15.11 10.20 -21.09
CA MET A 87 14.23 11.01 -21.93
C MET A 87 13.78 12.29 -21.22
N MET A 88 13.47 12.19 -19.92
CA MET A 88 12.98 13.31 -19.13
C MET A 88 14.08 14.34 -18.81
N LYS A 89 15.37 13.99 -18.98
CA LYS A 89 16.51 14.87 -18.64
C LYS A 89 16.46 16.22 -19.34
N SER A 90 16.05 16.26 -20.62
CA SER A 90 15.94 17.50 -21.40
C SER A 90 14.69 18.32 -21.04
N LEU A 91 13.62 17.67 -20.59
CA LEU A 91 12.35 18.33 -20.26
C LEU A 91 12.33 18.89 -18.82
N LYS A 92 13.13 18.31 -17.91
CA LYS A 92 13.19 18.73 -16.50
C LYS A 92 13.47 20.22 -16.27
N PRO A 93 14.45 20.86 -16.94
CA PRO A 93 14.70 22.28 -16.75
C PRO A 93 13.47 23.13 -17.09
N LEU A 94 12.78 22.79 -18.18
CA LEU A 94 11.56 23.49 -18.61
C LEU A 94 10.42 23.31 -17.61
N LEU A 95 10.25 22.10 -17.07
CA LEU A 95 9.25 21.82 -16.05
C LEU A 95 9.54 22.52 -14.73
N ARG A 96 10.81 22.59 -14.31
CA ARG A 96 11.21 23.34 -13.11
C ARG A 96 10.99 24.84 -13.26
N MET A 97 11.17 25.38 -14.47
CA MET A 97 10.89 26.80 -14.75
C MET A 97 9.39 27.11 -14.74
N GLY A 98 8.57 26.25 -15.35
CA GLY A 98 7.12 26.48 -15.43
C GLY A 98 6.33 26.10 -14.18
N PHE A 99 6.79 25.08 -13.45
CA PHE A 99 6.09 24.47 -12.32
C PHE A 99 7.05 24.12 -11.18
N PRO A 100 7.71 25.11 -10.55
CA PRO A 100 8.76 24.88 -9.55
C PRO A 100 8.29 24.05 -8.34
N ASP A 101 7.01 24.16 -7.97
CA ASP A 101 6.43 23.45 -6.83
C ASP A 101 5.95 22.03 -7.17
N TYR A 102 5.72 21.73 -8.46
CA TYR A 102 5.03 20.50 -8.91
C TYR A 102 5.77 19.70 -10.00
N TRP A 103 6.96 20.14 -10.42
CA TRP A 103 7.70 19.49 -11.52
C TRP A 103 7.97 18.01 -11.26
N ALA A 104 8.17 17.63 -9.99
CA ALA A 104 8.47 16.26 -9.60
C ALA A 104 7.24 15.35 -9.73
N GLU A 105 6.06 15.80 -9.27
CA GLU A 105 4.80 15.07 -9.43
C GLU A 105 4.43 14.94 -10.91
N ILE A 106 4.57 16.02 -11.69
CA ILE A 106 4.30 15.99 -13.14
C ILE A 106 5.22 14.97 -13.83
N CYS A 107 6.51 14.96 -13.49
CA CYS A 107 7.44 13.97 -14.04
C CYS A 107 7.03 12.54 -13.67
N ALA A 108 6.69 12.29 -12.40
CA ALA A 108 6.31 10.95 -11.93
C ALA A 108 5.04 10.44 -12.62
N ILE A 109 4.01 11.28 -12.72
CA ILE A 109 2.76 10.93 -13.41
C ILE A 109 3.02 10.70 -14.90
N ALA A 110 3.77 11.57 -15.56
CA ALA A 110 4.09 11.42 -16.98
C ALA A 110 4.80 10.09 -17.26
N MET A 111 5.80 9.74 -16.45
CA MET A 111 6.49 8.45 -16.55
C MET A 111 5.52 7.27 -16.38
N LEU A 112 4.64 7.32 -15.38
CA LEU A 112 3.66 6.27 -15.14
C LEU A 112 2.64 6.14 -16.29
N ARG A 113 2.17 7.26 -16.84
CA ARG A 113 1.24 7.28 -17.98
C ARG A 113 1.85 6.65 -19.23
N VAL A 114 3.15 6.80 -19.45
CA VAL A 114 3.87 6.16 -20.55
C VAL A 114 4.00 4.65 -20.32
N THR A 115 4.24 4.21 -19.07
CA THR A 115 4.32 2.76 -18.76
C THR A 115 2.97 2.04 -18.84
N GLY A 116 1.86 2.75 -18.67
CA GLY A 116 0.53 2.19 -18.85
C GLY A 116 -0.59 3.07 -18.32
N ASN A 117 -1.83 2.59 -18.46
CA ASN A 117 -3.01 3.29 -17.96
C ASN A 117 -3.20 3.04 -16.46
N VAL A 118 -2.43 3.75 -15.62
CA VAL A 118 -2.55 3.68 -14.15
C VAL A 118 -3.64 4.65 -13.67
N PRO A 119 -4.70 4.16 -13.00
CA PRO A 119 -5.68 5.04 -12.35
C PRO A 119 -5.00 5.88 -11.25
N LEU A 120 -5.42 7.14 -11.08
CA LEU A 120 -4.77 8.06 -10.13
C LEU A 120 -4.63 7.48 -8.71
N LYS A 121 -5.67 6.78 -8.24
CA LYS A 121 -5.69 6.10 -6.93
C LYS A 121 -4.60 5.02 -6.74
N ARG A 122 -3.98 4.54 -7.82
CA ARG A 122 -2.92 3.50 -7.82
C ARG A 122 -1.54 4.04 -8.20
N ILE A 123 -1.39 5.36 -8.34
CA ILE A 123 -0.11 5.99 -8.71
C ILE A 123 0.99 5.60 -7.73
N LYS A 124 0.70 5.60 -6.42
CA LYS A 124 1.68 5.23 -5.39
C LYS A 124 2.24 3.83 -5.62
N ASP A 125 1.35 2.85 -5.73
CA ASP A 125 1.71 1.44 -5.88
C ASP A 125 2.45 1.19 -7.20
N ALA A 126 2.12 1.93 -8.24
CA ALA A 126 2.79 1.83 -9.53
C ALA A 126 4.17 2.50 -9.51
N TRP A 127 4.30 3.67 -8.85
CA TRP A 127 5.59 4.36 -8.69
C TRP A 127 6.59 3.52 -7.89
N GLU A 128 6.12 2.83 -6.85
CA GLU A 128 6.98 1.98 -6.01
C GLU A 128 7.59 0.79 -6.75
N LYS A 129 7.07 0.42 -7.93
CA LYS A 129 7.64 -0.64 -8.80
C LYS A 129 8.74 -0.13 -9.71
N LEU A 130 8.72 1.16 -10.07
CA LEU A 130 9.72 1.77 -10.92
C LEU A 130 10.99 2.08 -10.12
N TYR A 131 12.16 1.90 -10.75
CA TYR A 131 13.41 2.31 -10.14
C TYR A 131 13.48 3.82 -10.03
N ASN A 132 13.53 4.35 -8.81
CA ASN A 132 13.59 5.79 -8.58
C ASN A 132 15.04 6.27 -8.64
N ALA A 133 15.51 6.67 -9.82
CA ALA A 133 16.91 7.07 -10.02
C ALA A 133 17.29 8.39 -9.32
N GLU A 134 16.30 9.17 -8.86
CA GLU A 134 16.50 10.52 -8.31
C GLU A 134 15.98 10.66 -6.87
N ASP A 135 15.67 9.53 -6.23
CA ASP A 135 15.13 9.45 -4.87
C ASP A 135 13.95 10.43 -4.62
N ILE A 136 13.10 10.61 -5.62
CA ILE A 136 11.87 11.40 -5.53
C ILE A 136 10.97 10.74 -4.48
N LYS A 137 10.70 11.43 -3.35
CA LYS A 137 9.98 10.85 -2.23
C LYS A 137 8.53 10.52 -2.60
N SER A 138 8.14 9.24 -2.47
CA SER A 138 6.77 8.76 -2.83
C SER A 138 5.65 9.40 -1.99
N HIS A 139 5.96 9.98 -0.83
CA HIS A 139 4.99 10.68 0.02
C HIS A 139 4.54 12.04 -0.56
N GLN A 140 5.35 12.64 -1.44
CA GLN A 140 5.00 13.89 -2.13
C GLN A 140 3.99 13.64 -3.26
N ILE A 141 4.08 12.46 -3.86
CA ILE A 141 3.18 11.99 -4.92
C ILE A 141 1.75 11.93 -4.35
N THR A 142 1.48 11.14 -3.30
CA THR A 142 0.08 10.86 -2.90
C THR A 142 -0.72 11.96 -2.23
N SER A 143 -0.10 12.93 -1.56
CA SER A 143 -0.82 13.88 -0.69
C SER A 143 -1.38 15.10 -1.43
N LYS A 144 -0.94 15.37 -2.67
CA LYS A 144 -1.25 16.62 -3.38
C LYS A 144 -1.83 16.44 -4.78
N HIS A 145 -2.02 15.21 -5.27
CA HIS A 145 -2.35 14.99 -6.69
C HIS A 145 -3.70 15.56 -7.16
N GLU A 146 -4.78 15.47 -6.38
CA GLU A 146 -6.08 15.99 -6.81
C GLU A 146 -6.07 17.52 -6.89
N GLU A 147 -5.52 18.21 -5.88
CA GLU A 147 -5.36 19.67 -5.88
C GLU A 147 -4.38 20.15 -6.95
N SER A 148 -3.27 19.43 -7.16
CA SER A 148 -2.25 19.79 -8.16
C SER A 148 -2.78 19.62 -9.59
N LEU A 149 -3.55 18.56 -9.88
CA LEU A 149 -4.16 18.36 -11.19
C LEU A 149 -5.28 19.37 -11.47
N GLN A 150 -6.07 19.74 -10.47
CA GLN A 150 -7.06 20.82 -10.59
C GLN A 150 -6.39 22.19 -10.82
N SER A 151 -5.29 22.47 -10.12
CA SER A 151 -4.49 23.68 -10.29
C SER A 151 -3.82 23.76 -11.67
N ILE A 152 -3.21 22.66 -12.16
CA ILE A 152 -2.61 22.59 -13.50
C ILE A 152 -3.67 22.76 -14.60
N ALA A 153 -4.85 22.14 -14.44
CA ALA A 153 -5.97 22.32 -15.37
C ALA A 153 -6.51 23.77 -15.39
N GLN A 154 -6.52 24.46 -14.25
CA GLN A 154 -6.89 25.88 -14.15
C GLN A 154 -5.79 26.83 -14.67
N CYS A 155 -4.52 26.45 -14.56
CA CYS A 155 -3.41 27.24 -15.10
C CYS A 155 -3.37 27.17 -16.64
N GLY A 156 -3.64 25.98 -17.21
CA GLY A 156 -3.76 25.77 -18.65
C GLY A 156 -4.95 26.49 -19.29
N SER A 157 -6.06 26.70 -18.55
CA SER A 157 -7.20 27.48 -19.06
C SER A 157 -6.96 28.99 -19.05
N LYS A 158 -6.12 29.51 -18.14
CA LYS A 158 -5.80 30.95 -18.06
C LYS A 158 -4.71 31.41 -19.01
N GLN A 159 -3.80 30.54 -19.45
CA GLN A 159 -2.73 30.90 -20.38
C GLN A 159 -2.97 30.47 -21.84
N GLY A 160 -4.12 29.83 -22.13
CA GLY A 160 -4.30 29.06 -23.36
C GLY A 160 -5.33 29.55 -24.37
N TRP A 161 -5.97 30.71 -24.25
CA TRP A 161 -6.98 31.17 -25.25
C TRP A 161 -6.98 32.70 -25.50
N SER A 162 -5.87 33.41 -25.27
CA SER A 162 -5.78 34.86 -25.54
C SER A 162 -4.78 35.25 -26.64
N LYS A 163 -4.28 34.31 -27.46
CA LYS A 163 -3.31 34.62 -28.54
C LYS A 163 -3.68 34.09 -29.93
N TYR A 164 -4.93 33.74 -30.18
CA TYR A 164 -5.42 33.46 -31.54
C TYR A 164 -6.75 34.18 -31.82
N HIS A 165 -6.73 35.51 -31.73
CA HIS A 165 -7.64 36.38 -32.47
C HIS A 165 -6.88 37.67 -32.78
N LEU A 166 -6.95 38.11 -34.04
CA LEU A 166 -6.17 39.16 -34.72
C LEU A 166 -4.84 38.66 -35.30
N GLN A 167 -4.87 38.06 -36.48
CA GLN A 167 -4.92 38.74 -37.79
C GLN A 167 -5.33 37.74 -38.87
#